data_AF-A0A2W6Z810-F1
#
_entry.id   AF-A0A2W6Z810-F1
#
_cell.length_a   1.000
_cell.length_b   1.000
_cell.length_c   1.000
_cell.angle_alpha   90.00
_cell.angle_beta   90.00
_cell.angle_gamma   90.00
#
_symmetry.space_group_name_H-M   'P 1'
#
loop_
_entity.id
_entity.type
_entity.pdbx_description
1 polymer ?
#
loop_
_entity_poly.entity_id
_entity_poly.type
_entity_poly.pdbx_seq_one_letter_code
_entity_poly.pdbx_strand_id
1 'polypeptide(L)' 'MDLALVATTGGYRLLALTANGMLWLQTHFDDKHWAQLASGHVSVEEASAALIRQDAQAAGLGVSRLGIHGQIDGVPIR' A
#
# COMPACT_ATOMS: atom_id res chain seq x y z
N MET A 1 -9.34 6.77 0.00
CA MET A 1 -8.35 5.85 -0.62
C MET A 1 -8.38 4.55 0.14
N ASP A 2 -8.21 3.42 -0.54
CA ASP A 2 -8.39 2.07 0.02
C ASP A 2 -7.07 1.42 0.44
N LEU A 3 -6.00 1.69 -0.30
CA LEU A 3 -4.64 1.25 0.00
C LEU A 3 -3.69 2.44 0.11
N ALA A 4 -2.62 2.28 0.89
CA ALA A 4 -1.49 3.20 0.88
C ALA A 4 -0.15 2.45 0.79
N LEU A 5 0.74 2.98 -0.05
CA LEU A 5 2.14 2.63 -0.17
C LEU A 5 2.96 3.72 0.52
N VAL A 6 3.40 3.45 1.75
CA VAL A 6 4.21 4.40 2.54
C VAL A 6 5.68 4.12 2.28
N ALA A 7 6.38 5.07 1.69
CA ALA A 7 7.79 4.93 1.40
C ALA A 7 8.58 4.70 2.69
N THR A 8 9.56 3.81 2.60
CA THR A 8 10.52 3.45 3.66
C THR A 8 11.92 3.52 3.07
N THR A 9 12.95 3.33 3.90
CA THR A 9 14.35 3.31 3.43
C THR A 9 14.67 2.19 2.45
N GLY A 10 13.84 1.15 2.35
CA GLY A 10 14.09 -0.03 1.49
C GLY A 10 12.95 -0.41 0.54
N GLY A 11 11.91 0.40 0.40
CA GLY A 11 10.71 0.07 -0.39
C GLY A 11 9.46 0.76 0.15
N TYR A 12 8.32 0.06 0.15
CA TYR A 12 7.04 0.58 0.62
C TYR A 12 6.43 -0.34 1.65
N ARG A 13 5.94 0.25 2.73
CA ARG A 13 4.99 -0.39 3.62
C ARG A 13 3.60 -0.33 3.01
N LEU A 14 2.92 -1.46 3.01
CA LEU A 14 1.58 -1.61 2.46
C LEU A 14 0.55 -1.52 3.58
N LEU A 15 -0.41 -0.61 3.44
CA LEU A 15 -1.48 -0.38 4.41
C LEU A 15 -2.85 -0.54 3.75
N ALA A 16 -3.74 -1.30 4.38
CA ALA A 16 -5.17 -1.27 4.09
C ALA A 16 -5.82 -0.14 4.90
N LEU A 17 -6.49 0.79 4.23
CA LEU A 17 -7.22 1.90 4.86
C LEU A 17 -8.73 1.65 4.94
N THR A 18 -9.24 0.71 4.14
CA THR A 18 -10.65 0.33 4.09
C THR A 18 -10.79 -1.19 4.09
N ALA A 19 -12.00 -1.68 4.39
CA ALA A 19 -12.32 -3.10 4.27
C ALA A 19 -12.12 -3.62 2.85
N ASN A 20 -12.45 -2.82 1.83
CA ASN A 20 -12.23 -3.17 0.42
C ASN A 20 -10.74 -3.33 0.09
N GLY A 21 -9.89 -2.43 0.60
CA GLY A 21 -8.44 -2.57 0.48
C GLY A 21 -7.93 -3.85 1.14
N MET A 22 -8.40 -4.16 2.35
CA MET A 22 -8.01 -5.39 3.04
C MET A 22 -8.45 -6.66 2.29
N LEU A 23 -9.70 -6.68 1.78
CA LEU A 23 -10.21 -7.82 1.00
C LEU A 23 -9.39 -8.04 -0.28
N TRP A 24 -9.06 -6.97 -1.00
CA TRP A 24 -8.21 -7.07 -2.20
C TRP A 24 -6.81 -7.59 -1.86
N LEU A 25 -6.22 -7.19 -0.73
CA LEU A 25 -4.93 -7.75 -0.30
C LEU A 25 -5.02 -9.26 0.00
N GLN A 26 -6.11 -9.71 0.62
CA GLN A 26 -6.30 -11.11 0.96
C GLN A 26 -6.43 -12.03 -0.27
N THR A 27 -6.81 -11.51 -1.44
CA THR A 27 -6.82 -12.31 -2.68
C THR A 27 -5.44 -12.45 -3.32
N HIS A 28 -4.47 -11.62 -2.92
CA HIS A 28 -3.13 -11.55 -3.51
C HIS A 28 -2.02 -12.08 -2.58
N PHE A 29 -2.31 -12.26 -1.29
CA PHE A 29 -1.36 -12.74 -0.30
C PHE A 29 -1.92 -13.95 0.44
N ASP A 30 -1.04 -14.93 0.68
CA ASP A 30 -1.34 -16.07 1.56
C ASP A 30 -1.88 -15.62 2.93
N ASP A 31 -2.79 -16.42 3.47
CA ASP A 31 -3.42 -16.25 4.79
C ASP A 31 -2.44 -16.02 5.94
N LYS A 32 -1.27 -16.67 5.89
CA LYS A 32 -0.17 -16.49 6.85
C LYS A 32 0.29 -15.03 6.98
N HIS A 33 0.09 -14.20 5.97
CA HIS A 33 0.46 -12.78 5.98
C HIS A 33 -0.69 -11.85 6.39
N TRP A 34 -1.92 -12.32 6.52
CA TRP A 34 -3.08 -11.46 6.75
C TRP A 34 -2.98 -10.67 8.05
N ALA A 35 -2.45 -11.26 9.12
CA ALA A 35 -2.22 -10.55 10.38
C ALA A 35 -1.19 -9.41 10.21
N GLN A 36 -0.15 -9.62 9.40
CA GLN A 36 0.86 -8.61 9.10
C GLN A 36 0.32 -7.51 8.18
N LEU A 37 -0.54 -7.85 7.22
CA LEU A 37 -1.23 -6.89 6.36
C LEU A 37 -2.17 -6.01 7.18
N ALA A 38 -2.97 -6.61 8.06
CA ALA A 38 -3.92 -5.90 8.92
C ALA A 38 -3.22 -4.95 9.92
N SER A 39 -2.02 -5.32 10.37
CA SER A 39 -1.20 -4.50 11.26
C SER A 39 -0.25 -3.55 10.52
N GLY A 40 -0.23 -3.56 9.19
CA GLY A 40 0.61 -2.68 8.39
C GLY A 40 2.11 -2.98 8.49
N HIS A 41 2.49 -4.23 8.74
CA HIS A 41 3.89 -4.66 8.87
C HIS A 41 4.47 -5.29 7.60
N VAL A 42 3.70 -5.36 6.51
CA VAL A 42 4.19 -5.86 5.22
C VAL A 42 4.95 -4.76 4.48
N SER A 43 6.18 -5.08 4.07
CA SER A 43 6.99 -4.22 3.21
C SER A 43 7.26 -4.92 1.88
N VAL A 44 7.19 -4.16 0.79
CA VAL A 44 7.41 -4.60 -0.57
C VAL A 44 8.42 -3.69 -1.26
N GLU A 45 9.21 -4.24 -2.17
CA GLU A 45 10.12 -3.45 -3.01
C GLU A 45 9.38 -2.53 -3.99
N GLU A 46 10.06 -1.53 -4.56
CA GLU A 46 9.46 -0.57 -5.50
C GLU A 46 8.80 -1.25 -6.71
N ALA A 47 9.40 -2.29 -7.28
CA ALA A 47 8.84 -3.00 -8.44
C ALA A 47 7.50 -3.66 -8.09
N SER A 48 7.43 -4.36 -6.96
CA SER A 48 6.21 -4.98 -6.45
C SER A 48 5.16 -3.92 -6.06
N ALA A 49 5.58 -2.80 -5.45
CA ALA A 49 4.70 -1.69 -5.12
C ALA A 49 4.04 -1.07 -6.37
N ALA A 50 4.80 -0.93 -7.46
CA ALA A 50 4.28 -0.45 -8.74
C ALA A 50 3.23 -1.40 -9.34
N LEU A 51 3.49 -2.72 -9.31
CA LEU A 51 2.55 -3.74 -9.78
C LEU A 51 1.27 -3.77 -8.93
N ILE A 52 1.41 -3.77 -7.61
CA ILE A 52 0.26 -3.72 -6.67
C ILE A 52 -0.59 -2.49 -6.92
N ARG A 53 0.04 -1.33 -7.12
CA ARG A 53 -0.68 -0.09 -7.42
C ARG A 53 -1.49 -0.20 -8.70
N GLN A 54 -0.86 -0.70 -9.77
CA GLN A 54 -1.52 -0.82 -11.07
C GLN A 54 -2.71 -1.79 -11.01
N ASP A 55 -2.53 -2.96 -10.39
CA ASP A 55 -3.57 -3.98 -10.31
C ASP A 55 -4.74 -3.54 -9.43
N ALA A 56 -4.47 -2.97 -8.25
CA ALA A 56 -5.51 -2.44 -7.38
C ALA A 56 -6.30 -1.28 -8.03
N GLN A 57 -5.62 -0.40 -8.78
CA GLN A 57 -6.28 0.66 -9.55
C GLN A 57 -7.15 0.09 -10.67
N ALA A 58 -6.70 -0.96 -11.37
CA ALA A 58 -7.50 -1.64 -12.38
C ALA A 58 -8.73 -2.33 -11.78
N ALA A 59 -8.65 -2.79 -10.53
CA ALA A 59 -9.77 -3.30 -9.75
C ALA A 59 -10.68 -2.20 -9.16
N GLY A 60 -10.39 -0.91 -9.43
CA GLY A 60 -11.20 0.23 -8.99
C GLY A 60 -10.90 0.75 -7.58
N LEU A 61 -9.82 0.28 -6.94
CA LEU A 61 -9.40 0.77 -5.63
C LEU A 61 -8.59 2.06 -5.74
N GLY A 62 -8.78 2.97 -4.79
CA GLY A 62 -7.91 4.13 -4.64
C GLY A 62 -6.60 3.73 -3.95
N VAL A 63 -5.44 4.04 -4.55
CA VAL A 63 -4.10 3.73 -3.99
C VAL A 63 -3.24 4.98 -3.78
N SER A 64 -2.93 5.28 -2.52
CA SER A 64 -2.10 6.43 -2.11
C SER A 64 -0.63 6.07 -2.13
N ARG A 65 0.24 7.01 -2.50
CA ARG A 65 1.68 6.89 -2.28
C ARG A 65 2.11 8.02 -1.36
N LEU A 66 2.64 7.67 -0.19
CA LEU A 66 3.06 8.62 0.83
C LEU A 66 4.59 8.61 0.90
N GLY A 67 5.22 9.78 0.72
CA GLY A 67 6.68 9.90 0.79
C GLY A 67 7.23 9.68 2.22
N ILE A 68 8.54 9.41 2.32
CA ILE A 68 9.27 9.25 3.60
C ILE A 68 9.23 10.49 4.49
N HIS A 69 8.91 11.65 3.92
CA HIS A 69 8.78 12.93 4.60
C HIS A 69 7.40 13.53 4.29
N GLY A 70 6.31 12.78 4.55
CA GLY A 70 4.94 13.33 4.52
C GLY A 70 4.57 14.13 3.25
N GLN A 71 5.17 13.83 2.10
CA GLN A 71 4.94 14.60 0.89
C GLN A 71 3.90 13.87 0.06
N ILE A 72 2.71 14.45 0.01
CA ILE A 72 1.65 14.12 -0.96
C ILE A 72 1.92 14.94 -2.22
N ASP A 73 2.06 14.27 -3.37
CA ASP A 73 2.14 14.88 -4.70
C ASP A 73 3.15 16.04 -4.86
N GLY A 74 4.36 15.87 -4.32
CA GLY A 74 5.45 16.84 -4.53
C GLY A 74 5.25 18.19 -3.82
N VAL A 75 4.21 18.36 -3.00
CA VAL A 75 4.01 19.58 -2.21
C VAL A 75 4.46 19.34 -0.77
N PRO A 76 5.52 20.02 -0.28
CA PRO A 76 5.95 19.86 1.11
C PRO A 76 4.87 20.39 2.06
N ILE A 77 4.46 19.57 3.02
CA ILE A 77 3.70 20.01 4.19
C ILE A 77 4.64 20.81 5.11
N ARG A 78 4.27 22.05 5.42
CA ARG A 78 4.96 22.92 6.40
C ARG A 78 4.40 22.68 7.79
#